data_AF-A0A3N5YI74-F1
#
_entry.id   AF-A0A3N5YI74-F1
#
_cell.length_a   1.000
_cell.length_b   1.000
_cell.length_c   1.000
_cell.angle_alpha   90.00
_cell.angle_beta   90.00
_cell.angle_gamma   90.00
#
_symmetry.space_group_name_H-M   'P 1'
#
loop_
_entity.id
_entity.type
_entity.pdbx_description
1 polymer ?
#
loop_
_entity_poly.entity_id
_entity_poly.type
_entity_poly.pdbx_seq_one_letter_code
_entity_poly.pdbx_strand_id
1 'polypeptide(L)'
;MEEKVGGEVVGWSAIIPPHRFTLKAAATVETSILAIPREPLLSLLEAEPTLGYALTRSVARIMGQRLQLFQAMWLRQMQRLLEANPAGEWSGR
;
A
#
# COMPACT_ATOMS: atom_id res chain seq x y z
N MET A 1 -4.87 9.09 -4.25
CA MET A 1 -5.88 8.88 -3.20
C MET A 1 -6.52 7.53 -3.50
N GLU A 2 -6.59 6.62 -2.53
CA GLU A 2 -7.25 5.33 -2.69
C GLU A 2 -8.60 5.42 -1.99
N GLU A 3 -9.68 5.11 -2.70
CA GLU A 3 -11.03 5.05 -2.13
C GLU A 3 -11.33 3.59 -1.75
N LYS A 4 -11.99 3.42 -0.61
CA LYS A 4 -12.36 2.10 -0.09
C LYS A 4 -13.86 2.02 0.15
N VAL A 5 -14.45 0.90 -0.25
CA VAL A 5 -15.86 0.60 -0.05
C VAL A 5 -16.07 -0.49 1.02
N GLY A 6 -17.32 -0.72 1.39
CA GLY A 6 -17.67 -1.76 2.38
C GLY A 6 -17.11 -3.13 2.02
N GLY A 7 -16.53 -3.81 3.01
CA GLY A 7 -15.91 -5.12 2.84
C GLY A 7 -14.43 -5.09 2.45
N GLU A 8 -13.87 -3.92 2.13
CA GLU A 8 -12.44 -3.79 1.87
C GLU A 8 -11.61 -3.60 3.15
N VAL A 9 -10.37 -4.06 3.10
CA VAL A 9 -9.43 -3.99 4.23
C VAL A 9 -8.56 -2.75 4.14
N VAL A 10 -8.46 -2.04 5.26
CA VAL A 10 -7.50 -0.95 5.48
C VAL A 10 -6.51 -1.33 6.57
N GLY A 11 -5.37 -0.64 6.64
CA GLY A 11 -4.43 -0.81 7.75
C GLY A 11 -3.61 -2.10 7.74
N TRP A 12 -3.65 -2.89 6.67
CA TRP A 12 -2.88 -4.13 6.52
C TRP A 12 -1.35 -3.94 6.71
N SER A 13 -0.80 -2.74 6.54
CA SER A 13 0.63 -2.52 6.76
C SER A 13 1.03 -2.61 8.24
N ALA A 14 0.09 -2.55 9.17
CA ALA A 14 0.36 -2.73 10.59
C ALA A 14 0.67 -4.20 10.97
N ILE A 15 0.28 -5.17 10.14
CA ILE A 15 0.56 -6.60 10.41
C ILE A 15 1.87 -7.10 9.79
N ILE A 16 2.54 -6.29 8.98
CA ILE A 16 3.85 -6.59 8.39
C ILE A 16 4.92 -5.70 9.03
N PRO A 17 6.11 -6.22 9.40
CA PRO A 17 7.19 -5.38 9.91
C PRO A 17 7.48 -4.19 8.97
N PRO A 18 7.68 -2.96 9.49
CA PRO A 18 7.89 -2.59 10.90
C PRO A 18 6.61 -2.23 11.68
N HIS A 19 5.44 -2.78 11.30
CA HIS A 19 4.15 -2.61 11.99
C HIS A 19 3.66 -1.15 12.06
N ARG A 20 3.76 -0.42 10.96
CA ARG A 20 3.33 0.98 10.86
C ARG A 20 2.26 1.16 9.80
N PHE A 21 1.31 2.06 10.05
CA PHE A 21 0.39 2.52 9.02
C PHE A 21 1.16 3.34 7.99
N THR A 22 1.05 2.95 6.72
CA THR A 22 1.67 3.65 5.59
C THR A 22 0.74 4.70 4.98
N LEU A 23 -0.51 4.76 5.44
CA LEU A 23 -1.55 5.63 4.92
C LEU A 23 -2.35 6.26 6.06
N LYS A 24 -2.86 7.46 5.79
CA LYS A 24 -3.95 8.06 6.56
C LYS A 24 -5.26 7.81 5.81
N ALA A 25 -6.32 7.57 6.57
CA ALA A 25 -7.67 7.41 6.02
C ALA A 25 -8.62 8.36 6.76
N ALA A 26 -9.62 8.86 6.05
CA ALA A 26 -10.72 9.64 6.60
C ALA A 26 -12.02 9.08 6.03
N ALA A 27 -13.04 8.94 6.87
CA ALA A 27 -14.37 8.56 6.42
C ALA A 27 -15.04 9.78 5.76
N THR A 28 -15.42 9.64 4.49
CA THR A 28 -16.13 10.68 3.73
C THR A 28 -17.65 10.60 3.88
N VAL A 29 -18.14 9.46 4.37
CA VAL A 29 -19.55 9.14 4.64
C VAL A 29 -19.66 8.39 5.97
N GLU A 30 -20.88 8.24 6.50
CA GLU A 30 -21.12 7.38 7.66
C GLU A 30 -20.56 5.98 7.42
N THR A 31 -19.63 5.54 8.26
CA THR A 31 -18.83 4.34 8.04
C THR A 31 -18.62 3.61 9.35
N SER A 32 -18.87 2.30 9.34
CA SER A 32 -18.55 1.40 10.45
C SER A 32 -17.32 0.56 10.11
N ILE A 33 -16.45 0.35 11.09
CA ILE A 33 -15.22 -0.45 10.93
C ILE A 33 -15.18 -1.58 11.94
N LEU A 34 -14.69 -2.75 11.50
CA LEU A 34 -14.27 -3.83 12.39
C LEU A 34 -12.78 -3.68 12.66
N ALA A 35 -12.42 -3.21 13.85
CA ALA A 35 -11.03 -3.11 14.27
C ALA A 35 -10.57 -4.46 14.84
N ILE A 36 -9.52 -5.03 14.24
CA ILE A 36 -8.90 -6.27 14.72
C ILE A 36 -7.56 -5.90 15.37
N PRO A 37 -7.35 -6.21 16.67
CA PRO A 37 -6.09 -5.93 17.34
C PRO A 37 -4.97 -6.78 16.75
N ARG A 38 -3.77 -6.19 16.64
CA ARG A 38 -2.64 -6.78 15.93
C ARG A 38 -2.12 -8.03 16.64
N GLU A 39 -1.83 -7.95 17.93
CA GLU A 39 -1.17 -9.02 18.67
C GLU A 39 -2.01 -10.29 18.71
N PRO A 40 -3.31 -10.26 19.07
CA PRO A 40 -4.15 -11.45 19.02
C PRO A 40 -4.30 -12.02 17.61
N LEU A 41 -4.37 -11.16 16.59
CA LEU A 41 -4.41 -11.61 15.20
C LEU A 41 -3.13 -12.36 14.84
N LEU A 42 -1.96 -11.78 15.11
CA LEU A 42 -0.68 -12.43 14.79
C LEU A 42 -0.53 -13.77 15.51
N SER A 43 -0.88 -13.85 16.80
CA SER A 43 -0.90 -15.11 17.54
C SER A 43 -1.84 -16.14 16.92
N LEU A 44 -3.01 -15.73 16.41
CA LEU A 44 -3.93 -16.61 15.70
C LEU A 44 -3.33 -17.11 14.37
N LEU A 45 -2.65 -16.25 13.60
CA LEU A 45 -2.04 -16.66 12.33
C LEU A 45 -0.87 -17.63 12.53
N GLU A 46 -0.15 -17.51 13.64
CA GLU A 46 0.89 -18.45 14.05
C GLU A 46 0.30 -19.79 14.49
N ALA A 47 -0.80 -19.77 15.25
CA ALA A 47 -1.49 -20.96 15.70
C ALA A 47 -2.22 -21.70 14.56
N GLU A 48 -2.70 -20.98 13.55
CA GLU A 48 -3.45 -21.50 12.41
C GLU A 48 -2.77 -21.18 11.07
N PRO A 49 -1.75 -21.98 10.65
CA PRO A 49 -0.92 -21.66 9.49
C PRO A 49 -1.69 -21.54 8.16
N THR A 50 -2.78 -22.28 7.98
CA THR A 50 -3.63 -22.19 6.78
C THR A 50 -4.26 -20.80 6.66
N LEU A 51 -4.73 -20.25 7.78
CA LEU A 51 -5.26 -18.89 7.85
C LEU A 51 -4.14 -17.85 7.66
N GLY A 52 -3.00 -18.05 8.33
CA GLY A 52 -1.79 -17.24 8.17
C GLY A 52 -1.36 -17.13 6.71
N TYR A 53 -1.32 -18.25 5.99
CA TYR A 53 -0.98 -18.30 4.58
C TYR A 53 -1.99 -17.55 3.71
N ALA A 54 -3.29 -17.77 3.93
CA ALA A 54 -4.35 -17.10 3.17
C ALA A 54 -4.31 -15.57 3.34
N LEU A 55 -4.11 -15.10 4.57
CA LEU A 55 -4.01 -13.66 4.86
C LEU A 55 -2.74 -13.08 4.23
N THR A 56 -1.59 -13.71 4.43
CA THR A 56 -0.30 -13.24 3.92
C THR A 56 -0.29 -13.19 2.40
N ARG A 57 -0.89 -14.19 1.73
CA ARG A 57 -1.07 -14.19 0.26
C ARG A 57 -1.94 -13.02 -0.21
N SER A 58 -2.96 -12.66 0.56
CA SER A 58 -3.80 -11.51 0.26
C SER A 58 -3.05 -10.19 0.42
N VAL A 59 -2.24 -10.06 1.47
CA VAL A 59 -1.35 -8.91 1.67
C VAL A 59 -0.31 -8.79 0.54
N ALA A 60 0.33 -9.90 0.15
CA ALA A 60 1.29 -9.92 -0.95
C ALA A 60 0.67 -9.45 -2.27
N ARG A 61 -0.59 -9.80 -2.54
CA ARG A 61 -1.33 -9.30 -3.71
C ARG A 61 -1.49 -7.77 -3.67
N ILE A 62 -1.85 -7.21 -2.51
CA ILE A 62 -2.00 -5.76 -2.34
C ILE A 62 -0.65 -5.05 -2.55
N MET A 63 0.43 -5.61 -2.00
CA MET A 63 1.78 -5.08 -2.22
C MET A 63 2.16 -5.07 -3.70
N GLY A 64 1.92 -6.18 -4.41
CA GLY A 64 2.18 -6.28 -5.85
C GLY A 64 1.43 -5.24 -6.67
N GLN A 65 0.13 -5.07 -6.39
CA GLN A 65 -0.71 -4.04 -7.04
C GLN A 65 -0.16 -2.63 -6.78
N ARG A 66 0.20 -2.32 -5.54
CA ARG A 66 0.75 -1.00 -5.18
C ARG A 66 2.12 -0.74 -5.81
N LEU A 67 2.96 -1.77 -5.93
CA LEU A 67 4.25 -1.67 -6.61
C LEU A 67 4.07 -1.35 -8.10
N GLN A 68 3.14 -2.01 -8.78
CA GLN A 68 2.83 -1.74 -10.19
C GLN A 68 2.32 -0.31 -10.39
N LEU A 69 1.42 0.16 -9.50
CA LEU A 69 0.94 1.56 -9.53
C LEU A 69 2.09 2.55 -9.34
N PHE A 70 2.97 2.29 -8.38
CA PHE A 70 4.15 3.10 -8.14
C PHE A 70 5.07 3.13 -9.38
N GLN A 71 5.36 1.98 -10.00
CA GLN A 71 6.18 1.90 -11.21
C GLN A 71 5.57 2.71 -12.38
N ALA A 72 4.26 2.61 -12.58
CA ALA A 72 3.57 3.38 -13.63
C ALA A 72 3.56 4.89 -13.34
N MET A 73 3.44 5.30 -12.08
CA MET A 73 3.57 6.71 -11.67
C MET A 73 5.00 7.22 -11.87
N TRP A 74 6.00 6.42 -11.49
CA TRP A 74 7.41 6.74 -11.60
C TRP A 74 7.82 6.96 -13.06
N LEU A 75 7.44 6.05 -13.96
CA LEU A 75 7.75 6.19 -15.38
C LEU A 75 7.20 7.50 -15.97
N ARG A 76 5.94 7.84 -15.63
CA ARG A 76 5.31 9.10 -16.03
C ARG A 76 5.99 10.33 -15.42
N GLN A 77 6.53 10.22 -14.21
CA GLN A 77 7.30 11.31 -13.60
C GLN A 77 8.64 11.48 -14.32
N MET A 78 9.33 10.39 -14.64
CA MET A 78 10.60 10.43 -15.35
C MET A 78 10.48 11.01 -16.76
N GLN A 79 9.45 10.61 -17.51
CA GLN A 79 9.15 11.18 -18.82
C GLN A 79 8.97 12.70 -18.75
N ARG A 80 8.16 13.18 -17.79
CA ARG A 80 7.96 14.61 -17.58
C ARG A 80 9.24 15.37 -17.25
N LEU A 81 10.14 14.78 -16.46
CA LEU A 81 11.43 15.40 -16.13
C LEU A 81 12.35 15.51 -17.35
N LEU A 82 12.35 14.50 -18.22
CA LEU A 82 13.11 14.51 -19.47
C LEU A 82 12.51 15.50 -20.49
N GLU A 83 11.19 15.57 -20.60
CA GLU A 83 10.49 16.51 -21.49
C GLU A 83 10.62 17.96 -21.02
N ALA A 84 10.64 18.20 -19.70
CA ALA A 84 10.86 19.53 -19.12
C ALA A 84 12.32 20.00 -19.20
N ASN A 85 13.26 19.07 -19.45
CA ASN A 85 14.67 19.37 -19.70
C ASN A 85 15.17 18.58 -20.93
N PRO A 86 14.65 18.89 -22.15
CA PRO A 86 14.89 18.09 -23.35
C PRO A 86 16.34 18.18 -23.84
N ALA A 87 17.06 19.20 -23.40
CA ALA A 87 18.49 19.35 -23.54
C ALA A 87 19.02 19.76 -22.17
N GLY A 88 19.58 18.80 -21.43
CA GLY A 88 20.42 19.12 -20.28
C GLY A 88 21.32 20.28 -20.68
N GLU A 89 21.25 21.36 -19.91
CA GLU A 89 22.00 22.59 -20.13
C GLU A 89 23.41 22.27 -20.62
N TRP A 90 23.63 22.43 -21.93
CA TRP A 90 24.93 22.84 -22.44
C TRP A 90 25.11 24.31 -22.04
N SER A 91 25.15 24.57 -20.74
CA SER A 91 25.74 25.79 -20.20
C SER A 91 27.23 25.51 -20.09
N GLY A 92 27.94 25.92 -21.14
CA GLY A 92 29.31 25.52 -21.43
C GLY A 92 30.33 25.73 -20.31
N ARG A 93 31.32 24.85 -20.34
CA ARG A 93 32.72 25.23 -20.48
C ARG A 93 33.41 24.25 -21.42
#